data_AF-D6PK09-F1
#
_entry.id   AF-D6PK09-F1
#
_cell.length_a   1.000
_cell.length_b   1.000
_cell.length_c   1.000
_cell.angle_alpha   90.00
_cell.angle_beta   90.00
_cell.angle_gamma   90.00
#
_symmetry.space_group_name_H-M   'P 1'
#
loop_
_entity.id
_entity.type
_entity.pdbx_description
1 polymer ?
#
loop_
_entity_poly.entity_id
_entity_poly.type
_entity_poly.pdbx_seq_one_letter_code
_entity_poly.pdbx_strand_id
1 'polypeptide(L)'
;MNIAKAKPRIFFQGREVNFDVVIPRIAATWTFYGGAVVRQFELMGSLSANSSASISRSRDKLRALQLIGNSGVEMPVTGYVHLSRDIESVLKTVGQPPYVIKLLEGTQGRGVVLTETMDAAISAIETMKKIDANILIQEFISESRGEDIRAIVVGDEVVASMKRKAKPGEFRS
;
A
#
# COMPACT_ATOMS: atom_id res chain seq x y z
N MET A 1 -2.80 -23.59 -14.22
CA MET A 1 -2.61 -22.65 -15.34
C MET A 1 -1.67 -23.30 -16.34
N ASN A 2 -1.88 -23.12 -17.63
CA ASN A 2 -0.94 -23.55 -18.66
C ASN A 2 -0.37 -22.31 -19.38
N ILE A 3 0.95 -22.12 -19.31
CA ILE A 3 1.69 -21.03 -19.94
C ILE A 3 2.23 -21.57 -21.27
N ALA A 4 1.37 -21.65 -22.28
CA ALA A 4 1.71 -22.14 -23.61
C ALA A 4 1.83 -20.98 -24.62
N LYS A 5 2.79 -21.10 -25.54
CA LYS A 5 3.19 -20.06 -26.52
C LYS A 5 2.03 -19.43 -27.34
N ALA A 6 0.90 -20.13 -27.49
CA ALA A 6 -0.22 -19.66 -28.31
C ALA A 6 -1.62 -19.89 -27.71
N LYS A 7 -1.73 -20.57 -26.55
CA LYS A 7 -3.04 -20.88 -25.97
C LYS A 7 -2.95 -20.92 -24.43
N PRO A 8 -2.78 -19.75 -23.78
CA PRO A 8 -2.83 -19.69 -22.32
C PRO A 8 -4.18 -20.23 -21.83
N ARG A 9 -4.16 -21.00 -20.74
CA ARG A 9 -5.39 -21.60 -20.17
C ARG A 9 -5.42 -21.55 -18.66
N ILE A 10 -6.61 -21.42 -18.11
CA ILE A 10 -6.88 -21.52 -16.68
C ILE A 10 -7.84 -22.69 -16.47
N PHE A 11 -7.59 -23.43 -15.38
CA PHE A 11 -8.42 -24.56 -14.98
C PHE A 11 -8.93 -24.32 -13.57
N PHE A 12 -10.21 -24.58 -13.34
CA PHE A 12 -10.84 -24.58 -12.04
C PHE A 12 -11.52 -25.93 -11.83
N GLN A 13 -11.14 -26.66 -10.77
CA GLN A 13 -11.64 -28.01 -10.47
C GLN A 13 -11.55 -28.98 -11.68
N GLY A 14 -10.43 -28.92 -12.40
CA GLY A 14 -10.17 -29.78 -13.57
C GLY A 14 -10.86 -29.35 -14.87
N ARG A 15 -11.71 -28.32 -14.85
CA ARG A 15 -12.39 -27.78 -16.04
C ARG A 15 -11.69 -26.53 -16.53
N GLU A 16 -11.50 -26.42 -17.83
CA GLU A 16 -11.03 -25.17 -18.45
C GLU A 16 -12.08 -24.08 -18.26
N VAL A 17 -11.65 -22.90 -17.82
CA VAL A 17 -12.53 -21.75 -17.61
C VAL A 17 -12.06 -20.58 -18.47
N ASN A 18 -13.04 -19.88 -19.04
CA ASN A 18 -12.83 -18.68 -19.82
C ASN A 18 -13.97 -17.69 -19.51
N PHE A 19 -13.65 -16.41 -19.42
CA PHE A 19 -14.60 -15.35 -19.10
C PHE A 19 -14.28 -14.11 -19.92
N ASP A 20 -15.29 -13.37 -20.34
CA ASP A 20 -15.08 -12.08 -21.04
C ASP A 20 -14.56 -11.01 -20.07
N VAL A 21 -14.98 -11.06 -18.80
CA VAL A 21 -14.63 -10.10 -17.76
C VAL A 21 -14.33 -10.81 -16.44
N VAL A 22 -13.30 -10.33 -15.72
CA VAL A 22 -12.93 -10.79 -14.37
C VAL A 22 -12.86 -9.62 -13.38
N ILE A 23 -13.48 -9.80 -12.21
CA ILE A 23 -13.44 -8.83 -11.10
C ILE A 23 -12.63 -9.44 -9.94
N PRO A 24 -11.30 -9.23 -9.89
CA PRO A 24 -10.47 -9.81 -8.85
C PRO A 24 -10.70 -9.22 -7.46
N ARG A 25 -11.01 -10.09 -6.50
CA ARG A 25 -11.06 -9.80 -5.06
C ARG A 25 -9.97 -10.58 -4.32
N ILE A 26 -8.72 -10.17 -4.54
CA ILE A 26 -7.55 -10.91 -4.06
C ILE A 26 -7.18 -10.45 -2.64
N ALA A 27 -7.13 -11.42 -1.72
CA ALA A 27 -6.63 -11.20 -0.36
C ALA A 27 -5.14 -10.79 -0.38
N ALA A 28 -4.72 -9.95 0.56
CA ALA A 28 -3.36 -9.40 0.57
C ALA A 28 -2.27 -10.49 0.65
N THR A 29 -2.53 -11.59 1.37
CA THR A 29 -1.63 -12.75 1.50
C THR A 29 -1.43 -13.52 0.20
N TRP A 30 -2.33 -13.36 -0.77
CA TRP A 30 -2.31 -14.05 -2.07
C TRP A 30 -1.96 -13.12 -3.22
N THR A 31 -1.40 -11.94 -2.95
CA THR A 31 -1.15 -10.91 -3.98
C THR A 31 -0.36 -11.43 -5.18
N PHE A 32 0.75 -12.14 -4.94
CA PHE A 32 1.57 -12.66 -6.04
C PHE A 32 0.80 -13.68 -6.90
N TYR A 33 0.26 -14.72 -6.26
CA TYR A 33 -0.46 -15.78 -6.96
C TYR A 33 -1.74 -15.27 -7.63
N GLY A 34 -2.56 -14.50 -6.91
CA GLY A 34 -3.78 -13.91 -7.44
C GLY A 34 -3.50 -12.96 -8.61
N GLY A 35 -2.46 -12.13 -8.50
CA GLY A 35 -2.01 -11.28 -9.60
C GLY A 35 -1.59 -12.09 -10.83
N ALA A 36 -0.89 -13.22 -10.63
CA ALA A 36 -0.52 -14.12 -11.73
C ALA A 36 -1.75 -14.76 -12.40
N VAL A 37 -2.78 -15.15 -11.64
CA VAL A 37 -4.04 -15.67 -12.19
C VAL A 37 -4.78 -14.61 -13.00
N VAL A 38 -4.88 -13.38 -12.49
CA VAL A 38 -5.51 -12.26 -13.24
C VAL A 38 -4.74 -11.98 -14.51
N ARG A 39 -3.40 -11.93 -14.45
CA ARG A 39 -2.56 -11.73 -15.63
C ARG A 39 -2.75 -12.83 -16.67
N GLN A 40 -2.98 -14.06 -16.22
CA GLN A 40 -3.27 -15.17 -17.13
C GLN A 40 -4.63 -14.99 -17.83
N PHE A 41 -5.67 -14.50 -17.14
CA PHE A 41 -6.94 -14.13 -17.77
C PHE A 41 -6.76 -12.98 -18.77
N GLU A 42 -5.99 -11.95 -18.43
CA GLU A 42 -5.67 -10.84 -19.34
C GLU A 42 -4.97 -11.33 -20.62
N LEU A 43 -4.02 -12.26 -20.50
CA LEU A 43 -3.35 -12.90 -21.65
C LEU A 43 -4.28 -13.80 -22.48
N MET A 44 -5.40 -14.26 -21.91
CA MET A 44 -6.45 -15.00 -22.61
C MET A 44 -7.46 -14.07 -23.30
N GLY A 45 -7.36 -12.75 -23.11
CA GLY A 45 -8.24 -11.75 -23.72
C GLY A 45 -9.35 -11.22 -22.80
N SER A 46 -9.42 -11.68 -21.55
CA SER A 46 -10.41 -11.17 -20.59
C SER A 46 -10.10 -9.73 -20.18
N LEU A 47 -11.15 -8.91 -20.00
CA LEU A 47 -11.04 -7.61 -19.34
C LEU A 47 -10.96 -7.79 -17.82
N SER A 48 -10.13 -7.01 -17.13
CA SER A 48 -9.94 -7.11 -15.67
C SER A 48 -10.18 -5.79 -14.94
N ALA A 49 -10.97 -5.83 -13.86
CA ALA A 49 -11.26 -4.68 -13.01
C ALA A 49 -10.96 -5.02 -11.53
N ASN A 50 -9.75 -4.78 -11.00
CA ASN A 50 -8.60 -4.07 -11.59
C ASN A 50 -7.61 -4.99 -12.30
N SER A 51 -6.70 -4.40 -13.09
CA SER A 51 -5.63 -5.14 -13.77
C SER A 51 -4.62 -5.76 -12.82
N SER A 52 -3.96 -6.83 -13.26
CA SER A 52 -2.89 -7.51 -12.51
C SER A 52 -1.77 -6.54 -12.14
N ALA A 53 -1.37 -5.68 -13.08
CA ALA A 53 -0.34 -4.66 -12.87
C ALA A 53 -0.76 -3.61 -11.82
N SER A 54 -2.00 -3.11 -11.89
CA SER A 54 -2.52 -2.12 -10.93
C SER A 54 -2.64 -2.71 -9.53
N ILE A 55 -3.07 -3.97 -9.42
CA ILE A 55 -3.15 -4.69 -8.14
C ILE A 55 -1.77 -4.83 -7.50
N SER A 56 -0.75 -5.24 -8.25
CA SER A 56 0.61 -5.34 -7.73
C SER A 56 1.16 -3.98 -7.30
N ARG A 57 0.95 -2.93 -8.10
CA ARG A 57 1.41 -1.57 -7.77
C ARG A 57 0.71 -1.01 -6.53
N SER A 58 -0.59 -1.21 -6.36
CA SER A 58 -1.33 -0.70 -5.20
C SER A 58 -0.99 -1.42 -3.89
N ARG A 59 -0.37 -2.61 -3.97
CA ARG A 59 0.02 -3.41 -2.80
C ARG A 59 1.42 -3.05 -2.29
N ASP A 60 2.26 -2.53 -3.17
CA ASP A 60 3.57 -1.97 -2.82
C ASP A 60 3.38 -0.50 -2.40
N LYS A 61 3.40 -0.26 -1.08
CA LYS A 61 3.14 1.07 -0.52
C LYS A 61 4.19 2.09 -0.98
N LEU A 62 5.47 1.72 -1.04
CA LEU A 62 6.53 2.62 -1.45
C LEU A 62 6.34 3.03 -2.91
N ARG A 63 6.16 2.04 -3.79
CA ARG A 63 5.93 2.31 -5.20
C ARG A 63 4.66 3.12 -5.43
N ALA A 64 3.56 2.81 -4.74
CA ALA A 64 2.32 3.56 -4.84
C ALA A 64 2.52 5.03 -4.45
N LEU A 65 3.21 5.29 -3.33
CA LEU A 65 3.51 6.66 -2.87
C LEU A 65 4.42 7.41 -3.85
N GLN A 66 5.43 6.76 -4.43
CA GLN A 66 6.27 7.37 -5.46
C GLN A 66 5.47 7.76 -6.71
N LEU A 67 4.52 6.92 -7.13
CA LEU A 67 3.64 7.24 -8.27
C LEU A 67 2.71 8.40 -7.94
N ILE A 68 2.15 8.45 -6.72
CA ILE A 68 1.31 9.55 -6.25
C ILE A 68 2.11 10.86 -6.20
N GLY A 69 3.30 10.84 -5.60
CA GLY A 69 4.17 12.02 -5.53
C GLY A 69 4.58 12.56 -6.90
N ASN A 70 4.67 11.71 -7.92
CA ASN A 70 4.94 12.12 -9.30
C ASN A 70 3.68 12.56 -10.08
N SER A 71 2.47 12.43 -9.51
CA SER A 71 1.21 12.75 -10.19
C SER A 71 0.69 14.17 -9.93
N GLY A 72 1.31 14.90 -8.99
CA GLY A 72 0.85 16.23 -8.57
C GLY A 72 -0.28 16.20 -7.53
N VAL A 73 -0.71 15.02 -7.08
CA VAL A 73 -1.64 14.88 -5.95
C VAL A 73 -0.90 15.15 -4.65
N GLU A 74 -1.44 16.04 -3.83
CA GLU A 74 -0.87 16.33 -2.51
C GLU A 74 -0.87 15.09 -1.62
N MET A 75 0.22 14.90 -0.90
CA MET A 75 0.40 13.82 0.05
C MET A 75 1.29 14.30 1.20
N PRO A 76 1.17 13.70 2.39
CA PRO A 76 2.08 14.01 3.49
C PRO A 76 3.53 13.84 3.06
N VAL A 77 4.40 14.75 3.51
CA VAL A 77 5.84 14.63 3.30
C VAL A 77 6.29 13.28 3.84
N THR A 78 6.94 12.50 2.97
CA THR A 78 7.26 11.09 3.22
C THR A 78 8.73 10.80 2.95
N GLY A 79 9.41 10.27 3.95
CA GLY A 79 10.76 9.74 3.88
C GLY A 79 10.76 8.20 3.83
N TYR A 80 11.87 7.64 3.38
CA TYR A 80 12.09 6.20 3.31
C TYR A 80 13.45 5.83 3.89
N VAL A 81 13.48 4.80 4.73
CA VAL A 81 14.69 4.27 5.36
C VAL A 81 14.69 2.75 5.24
N HIS A 82 15.82 2.19 4.81
CA HIS A 82 16.11 0.76 4.90
C HIS A 82 17.37 0.56 5.75
N LEU A 83 18.55 0.68 5.15
CA LEU A 83 19.85 0.53 5.82
C LEU A 83 20.62 1.85 6.02
N SER A 84 19.98 3.01 5.82
CA SER A 84 20.67 4.31 5.90
C SER A 84 21.34 4.49 7.25
N ARG A 85 22.64 4.80 7.30
CA ARG A 85 23.30 5.16 8.55
C ARG A 85 22.91 6.54 9.06
N ASP A 86 22.34 7.37 8.19
CA ASP A 86 21.93 8.73 8.52
C ASP A 86 20.39 8.83 8.57
N ILE A 87 19.83 8.40 9.70
CA ILE A 87 18.38 8.48 9.97
C ILE A 87 17.95 9.93 10.17
N GLU A 88 18.78 10.72 10.85
CA GLU A 88 18.47 12.09 11.23
C GLU A 88 18.31 12.99 10.00
N SER A 89 19.18 12.87 9.00
CA SER A 89 19.02 13.61 7.75
C SER A 89 17.72 13.27 7.03
N VAL A 90 17.30 12.00 7.03
CA VAL A 90 16.00 11.61 6.43
C VAL A 90 14.83 12.18 7.23
N LEU A 91 14.91 12.18 8.57
CA LEU A 91 13.86 12.79 9.40
C LEU A 91 13.75 14.30 9.15
N LYS A 92 14.88 15.00 9.00
CA LYS A 92 14.92 16.43 8.67
C LYS A 92 14.29 16.77 7.32
N THR A 93 14.34 15.88 6.33
CA THR A 93 13.62 16.10 5.06
C THR A 93 12.11 15.88 5.18
N VAL A 94 11.67 15.07 6.16
CA VAL A 94 10.24 14.87 6.45
C VAL A 94 9.62 16.07 7.16
N GLY A 95 10.38 16.71 8.05
CA GLY A 95 9.93 17.89 8.77
C GLY A 95 10.27 17.80 10.25
N GLN A 96 9.42 18.39 11.10
CA GLN A 96 9.56 18.34 12.56
C GLN A 96 8.63 17.27 13.15
N PRO A 97 8.95 16.72 14.34
CA PRO A 97 8.03 15.84 15.06
C PRO A 97 6.69 16.54 15.34
N PRO A 98 5.59 15.79 15.52
CA PRO A 98 5.52 14.33 15.58
C PRO A 98 5.60 13.64 14.19
N TYR A 99 6.14 12.41 14.17
CA TYR A 99 6.26 11.59 12.96
C TYR A 99 5.42 10.31 13.06
N VAL A 100 4.94 9.82 11.92
CA VAL A 100 4.33 8.49 11.77
C VAL A 100 5.32 7.57 11.07
N ILE A 101 5.77 6.53 11.77
CA ILE A 101 6.68 5.51 11.25
C ILE A 101 5.87 4.27 10.87
N LYS A 102 6.07 3.75 9.65
CA LYS A 102 5.30 2.62 9.09
C LYS A 102 6.24 1.56 8.53
N LEU A 103 6.06 0.32 8.95
CA LEU A 103 6.66 -0.85 8.31
C LEU A 103 5.99 -1.12 6.95
N LEU A 104 6.80 -1.33 5.91
CA LEU A 104 6.30 -1.79 4.62
C LEU A 104 5.78 -3.21 4.73
N GLU A 105 6.52 -4.09 5.40
CA GLU A 105 6.07 -5.45 5.69
C GLU A 105 4.93 -5.43 6.72
N GLY A 106 3.76 -5.94 6.34
CA GLY A 106 2.60 -6.04 7.22
C GLY A 106 1.30 -5.46 6.64
N THR A 107 0.18 -6.03 7.07
CA THR A 107 -1.19 -5.58 6.72
C THR A 107 -1.94 -5.18 7.98
N GLN A 108 -3.04 -4.41 7.84
CA GLN A 108 -3.94 -4.05 8.95
C GLN A 108 -3.32 -3.17 10.06
N GLY A 109 -2.43 -2.24 9.73
CA GLY A 109 -1.94 -1.24 10.69
C GLY A 109 -0.99 -1.76 11.78
N ARG A 110 -0.59 -3.04 11.71
CA ARG A 110 0.54 -3.58 12.49
C ARG A 110 1.84 -2.99 11.95
N GLY A 111 2.66 -2.42 12.85
CA GLY A 111 3.90 -1.74 12.47
C GLY A 111 3.73 -0.26 12.13
N VAL A 112 2.69 0.41 12.65
CA VAL A 112 2.54 1.87 12.58
C VAL A 112 2.73 2.45 13.98
N VAL A 113 3.65 3.39 14.13
CA VAL A 113 4.01 4.03 15.40
C VAL A 113 4.00 5.55 15.23
N LEU A 114 3.43 6.26 16.21
CA LEU A 114 3.54 7.70 16.33
C LEU A 114 4.68 8.03 17.30
N THR A 115 5.57 8.94 16.91
CA THR A 115 6.71 9.37 17.71
C THR A 115 6.69 10.88 17.87
N GLU A 116 6.63 11.36 19.11
CA GLU A 116 6.46 12.78 19.44
C GLU A 116 7.75 13.60 19.39
N THR A 117 8.91 12.92 19.40
CA THR A 117 10.23 13.57 19.38
C THR A 117 11.14 12.93 18.35
N MET A 118 12.18 13.68 17.94
CA MET A 118 13.23 13.19 17.05
C MET A 118 13.93 11.96 17.63
N ASP A 119 14.31 12.00 18.91
CA ASP A 119 15.00 10.90 19.58
C ASP A 119 14.13 9.64 19.65
N ALA A 120 12.83 9.79 19.91
CA ALA A 120 11.89 8.66 19.89
C ALA A 120 11.76 8.06 18.49
N ALA A 121 11.75 8.89 17.44
CA ALA A 121 11.73 8.43 16.06
C ALA A 121 12.99 7.65 15.69
N ILE A 122 14.17 8.19 16.01
CA ILE A 122 15.47 7.52 15.78
C ILE A 122 15.49 6.16 16.50
N SER A 123 15.13 6.12 17.78
CA SER A 123 15.10 4.88 18.58
C SER A 123 14.15 3.83 18.00
N ALA A 124 12.96 4.25 17.56
CA ALA A 124 12.00 3.36 16.90
C ALA A 124 12.54 2.80 15.58
N ILE A 125 13.15 3.64 14.74
CA ILE A 125 13.73 3.23 13.46
C ILE A 125 14.90 2.27 13.66
N GLU A 126 15.80 2.55 14.59
CA GLU A 126 16.92 1.66 14.92
C GLU A 126 16.46 0.29 15.41
N THR A 127 15.39 0.26 16.22
CA THR A 127 14.79 -0.99 16.67
C THR A 127 14.21 -1.78 15.49
N MET A 128 13.50 -1.11 14.59
CA MET A 128 12.90 -1.72 13.39
C MET A 128 13.96 -2.18 12.36
N LYS A 129 15.14 -1.56 12.32
CA LYS A 129 16.24 -2.03 11.45
C LYS A 129 16.81 -3.37 11.86
N LYS A 130 16.76 -3.73 13.15
CA LYS A 130 17.27 -5.03 13.63
C LYS A 130 16.51 -6.22 13.03
N ILE A 131 15.33 -5.99 12.47
CA ILE A 131 14.53 -6.99 11.76
C ILE A 131 14.60 -6.84 10.23
N ASP A 132 15.59 -6.10 9.71
CA ASP A 132 15.83 -5.86 8.27
C ASP A 132 14.61 -5.30 7.51
N ALA A 133 13.82 -4.48 8.20
CA ALA A 133 12.58 -3.95 7.65
C ALA A 133 12.78 -2.73 6.75
N ASN A 134 11.86 -2.56 5.81
CA ASN A 134 11.72 -1.34 5.03
C ASN A 134 10.75 -0.37 5.72
N ILE A 135 11.18 0.87 5.95
CA ILE A 135 10.49 1.83 6.82
C ILE A 135 10.10 3.08 6.04
N LEU A 136 8.82 3.44 6.12
CA LEU A 136 8.33 4.76 5.71
C LEU A 136 8.19 5.66 6.92
N ILE A 137 8.51 6.93 6.75
CA ILE A 137 8.37 7.97 7.76
C ILE A 137 7.51 9.06 7.15
N GLN A 138 6.48 9.52 7.85
CA GLN A 138 5.62 10.60 7.38
C GLN A 138 5.46 11.67 8.45
N GLU A 139 5.23 12.91 8.02
CA GLU A 139 4.72 13.93 8.92
C GLU A 139 3.37 13.51 9.50
N PHE A 140 3.10 13.94 10.73
CA PHE A 140 1.81 13.69 11.36
C PHE A 140 0.85 14.85 11.12
N ILE A 141 -0.30 14.54 10.50
CA ILE A 141 -1.37 15.49 10.21
C ILE A 141 -2.24 15.66 11.46
N SER A 142 -1.79 16.50 12.39
CA SER A 142 -2.41 16.70 13.71
C SER A 142 -3.82 17.32 13.63
N GLU A 143 -4.07 18.17 12.63
CA GLU A 143 -5.34 18.82 12.36
C GLU A 143 -6.45 17.83 11.97
N SER A 144 -6.08 16.62 11.53
CA SER A 144 -7.04 15.54 11.25
C SER A 144 -7.82 15.12 12.48
N ARG A 145 -7.27 15.32 13.70
CA ARG A 145 -7.86 14.91 14.98
C ARG A 145 -8.31 13.44 14.98
N GLY A 146 -7.55 12.58 14.31
CA GLY A 146 -7.86 11.15 14.20
C GLY A 146 -9.07 10.86 13.31
N GLU A 147 -9.39 11.75 12.37
CA GLU A 147 -10.41 11.55 11.36
C GLU A 147 -9.78 11.38 9.97
N ASP A 148 -10.30 10.45 9.18
CA ASP A 148 -9.97 10.35 7.75
C ASP A 148 -11.23 10.20 6.90
N ILE A 149 -11.12 10.62 5.64
CA ILE A 149 -12.16 10.43 4.64
C ILE A 149 -11.75 9.28 3.72
N ARG A 150 -12.62 8.28 3.61
CA ARG A 150 -12.48 7.21 2.62
C ARG A 150 -13.45 7.43 1.48
N ALA A 151 -12.92 7.70 0.29
CA ALA A 151 -13.68 7.71 -0.94
C ALA A 151 -13.56 6.36 -1.66
N ILE A 152 -14.65 5.88 -2.25
CA ILE A 152 -14.69 4.72 -3.14
C ILE A 152 -14.92 5.25 -4.55
N VAL A 153 -13.96 4.97 -5.44
CA VAL A 153 -13.98 5.41 -6.83
C VAL A 153 -14.27 4.23 -7.74
N VAL A 154 -15.18 4.39 -8.69
CA VAL A 154 -15.46 3.42 -9.75
C VAL A 154 -15.39 4.18 -11.08
N GLY A 155 -14.45 3.79 -11.95
CA GLY A 155 -14.15 4.58 -13.14
C GLY A 155 -13.55 5.94 -12.74
N ASP A 156 -14.21 7.00 -13.17
CA ASP A 156 -13.87 8.41 -12.95
C ASP A 156 -14.74 9.10 -11.87
N GLU A 157 -15.65 8.37 -11.22
CA GLU A 157 -16.59 8.93 -10.26
C GLU A 157 -16.38 8.42 -8.83
N VAL A 158 -16.53 9.34 -7.86
CA VAL A 158 -16.64 8.99 -6.44
C VAL A 158 -18.07 8.54 -6.16
N VAL A 159 -18.27 7.22 -6.07
CA VAL A 159 -19.60 6.61 -5.91
C VAL A 159 -20.06 6.52 -4.46
N ALA A 160 -19.12 6.57 -3.50
CA ALA A 160 -19.42 6.59 -2.08
C ALA A 160 -18.27 7.21 -1.30
N SER A 161 -18.59 7.77 -0.13
CA SER A 161 -17.59 8.24 0.82
C SER A 161 -18.05 8.00 2.26
N MET A 162 -17.09 7.94 3.18
CA MET A 162 -17.36 7.93 4.61
C MET A 162 -16.26 8.66 5.36
N LYS A 163 -16.64 9.29 6.47
CA LYS A 163 -15.71 9.75 7.49
C LYS A 163 -15.51 8.65 8.52
N ARG A 164 -14.26 8.30 8.81
CA ARG A 164 -13.89 7.38 9.88
C ARG A 164 -13.24 8.18 11.00
N LYS A 165 -13.52 7.79 12.24
CA LYS A 165 -13.02 8.47 13.44
C LYS A 165 -12.38 7.44 14.36
N ALA A 166 -11.16 7.74 14.78
CA ALA A 166 -10.41 6.92 15.71
C ALA A 166 -11.09 6.90 17.09
N LYS A 167 -10.83 5.84 17.86
CA LYS A 167 -11.28 5.76 19.25
C LYS A 167 -10.52 6.79 20.11
N PRO A 168 -11.06 7.22 21.26
CA PRO A 168 -10.34 8.08 22.19
C PRO A 168 -8.95 7.52 22.51
N GLY A 169 -7.91 8.35 22.39
CA GLY A 169 -6.51 7.95 22.62
C GLY A 169 -5.82 7.23 21.45
N GLU A 170 -6.52 7.01 20.33
CA GLU A 170 -5.98 6.39 19.13
C GLU A 170 -5.90 7.42 18.00
N PHE A 171 -4.80 7.44 17.23
CA PHE A 171 -4.66 8.33 16.06
C PHE A 171 -5.03 7.63 14.74
N ARG A 172 -5.24 6.32 14.79
CA ARG A 172 -5.55 5.46 13.63
C ARG A 172 -7.06 5.26 13.54
N SER A 173 -7.66 5.71 12.44
CA SER A 173 -9.08 5.58 12.08
C SER A 173 -9.36 4.53 10.99
#